data_AF-A0AAU9AMU9-F1
#
_entry.id   AF-A0AAU9AMU9-F1
#
_cell.length_a   1.000
_cell.length_b   1.000
_cell.length_c   1.000
_cell.angle_alpha   90.00
_cell.angle_beta   90.00
_cell.angle_gamma   90.00
#
_symmetry.space_group_name_H-M   'P 1'
#
loop_
_entity.id
_entity.type
_entity.pdbx_description
1 polymer ?
#
loop_
_entity_poly.entity_id
_entity_poly.type
_entity_poly.pdbx_seq_one_letter_code
_entity_poly.pdbx_strand_id
1 'polypeptide(L)'
;MNSRRSCRPQPLLLALAATALFSLAACDSSKPATAAATAPAAGNGAQVACPAQDLKGFVAAFAEDPALQKAFTAEEVDTAFVDYAAQPEPAESVERLPRARLNFPIMPNRAQQAKEGLHYREISADPQRAVIALEVPDTDAQLTYTFRRDRCWTLIKIVDPAFGKAFPGEAPAAARAPANAPANAPAPRADEPATPKGLSATFAACMDRAGSQQIPRAECLSAERARQDARLNRVYKELIGSLQSPRREQIVEAQRAWLQLQQKDGAFETSVFEPLGTMGDLQSVESEALSISERADRLEKYLELSKL
;
A
#
# COMPACT_ATOMS: atom_id res chain seq x y z
N MET A 1 63.38 -31.29 -12.04
CA MET A 1 62.60 -32.55 -12.17
C MET A 1 61.33 -32.23 -12.96
N ASN A 2 61.33 -32.26 -14.29
CA ASN A 2 61.14 -33.43 -15.18
C ASN A 2 59.99 -34.36 -14.78
N SER A 3 58.82 -34.20 -15.41
CA SER A 3 58.33 -35.20 -16.38
C SER A 3 57.15 -34.69 -17.20
N ARG A 4 57.42 -34.53 -18.50
CA ARG A 4 56.44 -34.53 -19.60
C ARG A 4 55.91 -35.95 -19.79
N ARG A 5 54.71 -36.09 -20.38
CA ARG A 5 54.44 -37.05 -21.48
C ARG A 5 53.08 -36.76 -22.13
N SER A 6 53.14 -36.35 -23.39
CA SER A 6 52.08 -36.44 -24.39
C SER A 6 52.10 -37.83 -25.06
N CYS A 7 50.96 -38.35 -25.52
CA CYS A 7 50.76 -38.91 -26.87
C CYS A 7 49.35 -39.53 -27.09
N ARG A 8 48.78 -39.24 -28.27
CA ARG A 8 47.63 -39.82 -29.01
C ARG A 8 47.93 -41.30 -29.44
N PRO A 9 47.05 -42.11 -30.13
CA PRO A 9 45.99 -41.77 -31.12
C PRO A 9 44.70 -42.66 -31.17
N GLN A 10 43.83 -42.29 -32.13
CA GLN A 10 42.62 -42.89 -32.78
C GLN A 10 42.71 -44.40 -33.20
N PRO A 11 41.61 -45.13 -33.61
CA PRO A 11 40.71 -44.76 -34.73
C PRO A 11 39.22 -45.19 -34.70
N LEU A 12 38.50 -44.68 -35.71
CA LEU A 12 37.15 -45.00 -36.20
C LEU A 12 36.96 -46.48 -36.59
N LEU A 13 35.73 -46.98 -36.48
CA LEU A 13 35.17 -48.02 -37.35
C LEU A 13 33.68 -47.74 -37.64
N LEU A 14 33.36 -47.69 -38.94
CA LEU A 14 32.04 -47.64 -39.57
C LEU A 14 31.57 -49.07 -39.91
N ALA A 15 30.27 -49.37 -39.74
CA ALA A 15 29.51 -50.37 -40.52
C ALA A 15 27.99 -50.08 -40.30
N LEU A 16 27.19 -49.62 -41.27
CA LEU A 16 26.60 -50.21 -42.49
C LEU A 16 25.48 -51.27 -42.28
N ALA A 17 24.31 -50.94 -42.86
CA ALA A 17 23.24 -51.80 -43.42
C ALA A 17 22.31 -52.57 -42.44
N ALA A 18 21.02 -52.82 -42.70
CA ALA A 18 20.02 -52.41 -43.70
C ALA A 18 18.65 -53.03 -43.29
N THR A 19 17.53 -52.43 -43.77
CA THR A 19 16.25 -53.06 -44.20
C THR A 19 15.55 -54.13 -43.34
N ALA A 20 14.24 -54.25 -43.19
CA ALA A 20 13.01 -53.58 -43.64
C ALA A 20 11.85 -54.36 -42.96
N LEU A 21 10.67 -53.76 -42.82
CA LEU A 21 9.33 -54.31 -43.16
C LEU A 21 8.21 -53.78 -42.26
N PHE A 22 7.27 -53.20 -43.00
CA PHE A 22 5.88 -52.84 -42.73
C PHE A 22 5.12 -53.72 -41.72
N SER A 23 4.28 -53.08 -40.92
CA SER A 23 2.90 -53.53 -40.65
C SER A 23 1.99 -52.30 -40.47
N LEU A 24 0.86 -52.32 -41.16
CA LEU A 24 -0.20 -51.32 -41.24
C LEU A 24 -1.28 -51.55 -40.16
N ALA A 25 -2.06 -50.49 -39.90
CA ALA A 25 -3.36 -50.44 -39.22
C ALA A 25 -3.34 -50.57 -37.68
N ALA A 26 -4.20 -49.92 -36.88
CA ALA A 26 -5.45 -49.22 -37.13
C ALA A 26 -5.65 -48.11 -36.07
N CYS A 27 -6.45 -47.10 -36.40
CA CYS A 27 -7.04 -46.18 -35.43
C CYS A 27 -8.08 -46.91 -34.58
N ASP A 28 -8.10 -46.68 -33.27
CA ASP A 28 -9.36 -46.69 -32.52
C ASP A 28 -9.34 -45.69 -31.36
N SER A 29 -10.43 -44.93 -31.26
CA SER A 29 -10.68 -43.95 -30.21
C SER A 29 -11.49 -44.63 -29.11
N SER A 30 -10.97 -44.71 -27.89
CA SER A 30 -11.77 -45.05 -26.71
C SER A 30 -11.13 -44.53 -25.42
N LYS A 31 -11.74 -43.46 -24.89
CA LYS A 31 -11.72 -43.05 -23.48
C LYS A 31 -12.84 -43.87 -22.80
N PRO A 32 -12.64 -44.51 -21.62
CA PRO A 32 -12.78 -43.77 -20.36
C PRO A 32 -11.91 -44.21 -19.16
N ALA A 33 -11.59 -43.17 -18.37
CA ALA A 33 -11.55 -43.04 -16.91
C ALA A 33 -10.96 -44.12 -15.96
N THR A 34 -10.18 -43.56 -15.02
CA THR A 34 -9.97 -43.95 -13.61
C THR A 34 -9.11 -45.16 -13.29
N ALA A 35 -7.83 -44.90 -13.02
CA ALA A 35 -7.05 -45.66 -12.05
C ALA A 35 -6.43 -44.69 -11.03
N ALA A 36 -6.58 -45.08 -9.77
CA ALA A 36 -6.38 -44.30 -8.57
C ALA A 36 -4.94 -43.81 -8.35
N ALA A 37 -4.91 -42.64 -7.71
CA ALA A 37 -3.81 -42.05 -6.98
C ALA A 37 -2.84 -43.07 -6.35
N THR A 38 -1.57 -42.95 -6.72
CA THR A 38 -0.46 -43.20 -5.80
C THR A 38 0.08 -41.83 -5.41
N ALA A 39 -0.38 -41.30 -4.29
CA ALA A 39 0.19 -40.10 -3.70
C ALA A 39 1.64 -40.42 -3.28
N PRO A 40 2.65 -39.65 -3.70
CA PRO A 40 3.90 -39.62 -2.97
C PRO A 40 3.60 -39.00 -1.61
N ALA A 41 3.97 -39.71 -0.56
CA ALA A 41 3.90 -39.26 0.81
C ALA A 41 4.45 -37.84 0.96
N ALA A 42 3.79 -37.05 1.80
CA ALA A 42 4.26 -35.76 2.27
C ALA A 42 5.68 -35.90 2.84
N GLY A 43 6.66 -35.56 1.99
CA GLY A 43 8.04 -35.32 2.38
C GLY A 43 8.18 -33.87 2.78
N ASN A 44 8.53 -33.64 4.04
CA ASN A 44 8.91 -32.35 4.59
C ASN A 44 9.88 -31.58 3.67
N GLY A 45 9.54 -30.32 3.40
CA GLY A 45 10.47 -29.24 3.04
C GLY A 45 11.39 -29.51 1.86
N ALA A 46 10.87 -29.43 0.63
CA ALA A 46 11.71 -29.21 -0.54
C ALA A 46 12.52 -27.92 -0.32
N GLN A 47 13.83 -28.05 -0.11
CA GLN A 47 14.74 -26.91 -0.09
C GLN A 47 14.66 -26.24 -1.46
N VAL A 48 14.00 -25.10 -1.52
CA VAL A 48 13.84 -24.38 -2.78
C VAL A 48 15.20 -23.82 -3.19
N ALA A 49 15.73 -24.28 -4.31
CA ALA A 49 17.00 -23.82 -4.85
C ALA A 49 16.88 -22.37 -5.34
N CYS A 50 18.01 -21.66 -5.40
CA CYS A 50 18.06 -20.27 -5.84
C CYS A 50 17.56 -20.16 -7.30
N PRO A 51 16.50 -19.39 -7.59
CA PRO A 51 15.87 -19.40 -8.91
C PRO A 51 16.72 -18.70 -9.99
N ALA A 52 17.56 -17.74 -9.60
CA ALA A 52 18.54 -17.10 -10.48
C ALA A 52 19.67 -16.45 -9.67
N GLN A 53 20.82 -16.24 -10.32
CA GLN A 53 22.00 -15.60 -9.71
C GLN A 53 22.00 -14.07 -9.90
N ASP A 54 21.48 -13.61 -11.03
CA ASP A 54 21.32 -12.19 -11.33
C ASP A 54 20.03 -11.64 -10.70
N LEU A 55 20.06 -10.36 -10.33
CA LEU A 55 18.96 -9.72 -9.63
C LEU A 55 17.67 -9.71 -10.46
N LYS A 56 17.76 -9.35 -11.75
CA LYS A 56 16.60 -9.19 -12.62
C LYS A 56 15.88 -10.52 -12.86
N GLY A 57 16.63 -11.58 -13.16
CA GLY A 57 16.11 -12.93 -13.30
C GLY A 57 15.52 -13.45 -11.99
N PHE A 58 16.15 -13.14 -10.85
CA PHE A 58 15.63 -13.51 -9.55
C PHE A 58 14.30 -12.82 -9.25
N VAL A 59 14.21 -11.49 -9.42
CA VAL A 59 12.98 -10.72 -9.17
C VAL A 59 11.85 -11.18 -10.11
N ALA A 60 12.16 -11.47 -11.37
CA ALA A 60 11.18 -12.00 -12.31
C ALA A 60 10.61 -13.37 -11.86
N ALA A 61 11.46 -14.29 -11.38
CA ALA A 61 11.00 -15.58 -10.84
C ALA A 61 10.26 -15.42 -9.51
N PHE A 62 10.75 -14.54 -8.64
CA PHE A 62 10.15 -14.22 -7.34
C PHE A 62 8.73 -13.67 -7.50
N ALA A 63 8.49 -12.78 -8.46
CA ALA A 63 7.17 -12.18 -8.70
C ALA A 63 6.10 -13.21 -9.10
N GLU A 64 6.47 -14.31 -9.76
CA GLU A 64 5.53 -15.25 -10.38
C GLU A 64 5.03 -16.36 -9.44
N ASP A 65 5.80 -16.69 -8.40
CA ASP A 65 5.51 -17.84 -7.53
C ASP A 65 5.43 -17.43 -6.04
N PRO A 66 4.22 -17.46 -5.44
CA PRO A 66 4.04 -17.15 -4.02
C PRO A 66 4.84 -18.04 -3.06
N ALA A 67 5.12 -19.30 -3.43
CA ALA A 67 5.93 -20.19 -2.62
C ALA A 67 7.42 -19.76 -2.65
N LEU A 68 7.93 -19.34 -3.81
CA LEU A 68 9.24 -18.70 -3.92
C LEU A 68 9.29 -17.39 -3.13
N GLN A 69 8.24 -16.57 -3.19
CA GLN A 69 8.16 -15.34 -2.40
C GLN A 69 8.32 -15.65 -0.92
N LYS A 70 7.58 -16.62 -0.40
CA LYS A 70 7.69 -17.03 1.00
C LYS A 70 9.07 -17.62 1.32
N ALA A 71 9.61 -18.51 0.48
CA ALA A 71 10.88 -19.18 0.73
C ALA A 71 12.07 -18.19 0.76
N PHE A 72 12.09 -17.21 -0.15
CA PHE A 72 13.15 -16.21 -0.29
C PHE A 72 12.80 -14.85 0.33
N THR A 73 11.87 -14.83 1.28
CA THR A 73 11.67 -13.71 2.20
C THR A 73 12.36 -14.04 3.53
N ALA A 74 13.08 -13.07 4.10
CA ALA A 74 13.77 -13.25 5.38
C ALA A 74 12.79 -13.60 6.50
N GLU A 75 13.27 -14.23 7.58
CA GLU A 75 12.41 -14.56 8.73
C GLU A 75 11.79 -13.33 9.38
N GLU A 76 12.54 -12.22 9.41
CA GLU A 76 12.09 -10.90 9.82
C GLU A 76 12.27 -9.93 8.65
N VAL A 77 11.23 -9.17 8.34
CA VAL A 77 11.19 -8.22 7.22
C VAL A 77 10.80 -6.86 7.75
N ASP A 78 11.54 -5.84 7.36
CA ASP A 78 11.15 -4.46 7.62
C ASP A 78 10.05 -4.07 6.62
N THR A 79 8.83 -3.83 7.10
CA THR A 79 7.77 -3.21 6.32
C THR A 79 7.71 -1.73 6.65
N ALA A 80 7.59 -0.87 5.66
CA ALA A 80 7.54 0.56 5.89
C ALA A 80 6.50 1.25 5.02
N PHE A 81 6.00 2.36 5.54
CA PHE A 81 5.30 3.37 4.76
C PHE A 81 6.04 4.70 4.89
N VAL A 82 5.92 5.54 3.87
CA VAL A 82 6.43 6.91 3.94
C VAL A 82 5.48 7.72 4.80
N ASP A 83 5.93 8.07 6.00
CA ASP A 83 5.25 9.02 6.87
C ASP A 83 5.55 10.44 6.36
N TYR A 84 4.66 10.93 5.50
CA TYR A 84 4.71 12.29 4.98
C TYR A 84 4.50 13.37 6.06
N ALA A 85 4.08 12.99 7.27
CA ALA A 85 3.94 13.89 8.41
C ALA A 85 5.21 13.96 9.28
N ALA A 86 6.17 13.06 9.09
CA ALA A 86 7.45 13.12 9.78
C ALA A 86 8.27 14.36 9.35
N GLN A 87 9.06 14.89 10.29
CA GLN A 87 9.91 16.07 10.11
C GLN A 87 11.35 15.76 10.51
N PRO A 88 12.35 16.42 9.91
CA PRO A 88 12.28 17.54 8.96
C PRO A 88 11.96 17.15 7.50
N GLU A 89 12.12 15.88 7.16
CA GLU A 89 11.76 15.29 5.86
C GLU A 89 10.81 14.10 6.08
N PRO A 90 10.02 13.68 5.07
CA PRO A 90 9.26 12.45 5.13
C PRO A 90 10.17 11.30 5.56
N ALA A 91 9.78 10.61 6.63
CA ALA A 91 10.54 9.50 7.18
C ALA A 91 9.83 8.20 6.85
N GLU A 92 10.59 7.14 6.66
CA GLU A 92 10.01 5.81 6.61
C GLU A 92 9.64 5.40 8.04
N SER A 93 8.34 5.20 8.29
CA SER A 93 7.89 4.53 9.50
C SER A 93 8.07 3.04 9.28
N VAL A 94 9.07 2.45 9.94
CA VAL A 94 9.48 1.06 9.75
C VAL A 94 8.93 0.20 10.88
N GLU A 95 8.11 -0.79 10.53
CA GLU A 95 7.69 -1.87 11.40
C GLU A 95 8.41 -3.17 10.99
N ARG A 96 9.03 -3.86 11.94
CA ARG A 96 9.62 -5.17 11.69
C ARG A 96 8.60 -6.26 11.92
N LEU A 97 8.31 -7.05 10.89
CA LEU A 97 7.34 -8.12 10.93
C LEU A 97 7.98 -9.50 10.69
N PRO A 98 7.59 -10.52 11.46
CA PRO A 98 7.96 -11.89 11.16
C PRO A 98 7.28 -12.31 9.85
N ARG A 99 7.99 -13.08 9.01
CA ARG A 99 7.50 -13.61 7.73
C ARG A 99 6.16 -14.31 7.82
N ALA A 100 5.88 -14.97 8.95
CA ALA A 100 4.63 -15.67 9.19
C ALA A 100 3.40 -14.74 9.24
N ARG A 101 3.60 -13.44 9.53
CA ARG A 101 2.55 -12.42 9.52
C ARG A 101 2.37 -11.73 8.16
N LEU A 102 3.25 -11.98 7.19
CA LEU A 102 3.11 -11.45 5.84
C LEU A 102 2.09 -12.29 5.05
N ASN A 103 1.21 -11.60 4.32
CA ASN A 103 0.29 -12.25 3.39
C ASN A 103 0.92 -12.31 2.00
N PHE A 104 1.10 -13.53 1.49
CA PHE A 104 1.65 -13.77 0.16
C PHE A 104 0.50 -13.93 -0.86
N PRO A 105 0.66 -13.42 -2.11
CA PRO A 105 1.87 -12.81 -2.67
C PRO A 105 2.07 -11.36 -2.22
N ILE A 106 3.30 -11.03 -1.84
CA ILE A 106 3.73 -9.68 -1.44
C ILE A 106 4.21 -8.84 -2.62
N MET A 107 4.63 -9.49 -3.71
CA MET A 107 5.00 -8.81 -4.95
C MET A 107 3.99 -9.20 -6.04
N PRO A 108 3.36 -8.24 -6.75
CA PRO A 108 2.44 -8.54 -7.84
C PRO A 108 3.18 -9.28 -8.95
N ASN A 109 2.53 -10.29 -9.55
CA ASN A 109 3.10 -11.00 -10.69
C ASN A 109 3.10 -10.12 -11.96
N ARG A 110 3.77 -10.56 -13.04
CA ARG A 110 3.90 -9.73 -14.26
C ARG A 110 2.55 -9.42 -14.91
N ALA A 111 1.57 -10.33 -14.84
CA ALA A 111 0.24 -10.08 -15.37
C ALA A 111 -0.46 -8.94 -14.62
N GLN A 112 -0.34 -8.92 -13.29
CA GLN A 112 -0.85 -7.84 -12.45
C GLN A 112 -0.07 -6.55 -12.67
N GLN A 113 1.26 -6.60 -12.74
CA GLN A 113 2.10 -5.44 -13.06
C GLN A 113 1.70 -4.80 -14.38
N ALA A 114 1.50 -5.60 -15.44
CA ALA A 114 1.07 -5.09 -16.74
C ALA A 114 -0.34 -4.46 -16.69
N LYS A 115 -1.25 -5.05 -15.92
CA LYS A 115 -2.61 -4.52 -15.72
C LYS A 115 -2.59 -3.19 -14.96
N GLU A 116 -1.69 -3.04 -13.99
CA GLU A 116 -1.56 -1.87 -13.13
C GLU A 116 -0.61 -0.81 -13.70
N GLY A 117 0.03 -1.08 -14.85
CA GLY A 117 1.00 -0.17 -15.45
C GLY A 117 2.27 0.00 -14.61
N LEU A 118 2.66 -1.03 -13.86
CA LEU A 118 3.88 -1.02 -13.05
C LEU A 118 5.10 -1.31 -13.92
N HIS A 119 6.09 -0.43 -13.83
CA HIS A 119 7.38 -0.54 -14.49
C HIS A 119 8.46 -0.89 -13.47
N TYR A 120 9.27 -1.89 -13.82
CA TYR A 120 10.44 -2.27 -13.04
C TYR A 120 11.57 -1.26 -13.23
N ARG A 121 12.15 -0.79 -12.12
CA ARG A 121 13.37 0.02 -12.11
C ARG A 121 14.32 -0.44 -11.01
N GLU A 122 15.61 -0.52 -11.32
CA GLU A 122 16.65 -0.70 -10.32
C GLU A 122 17.06 0.67 -9.76
N ILE A 123 16.88 0.88 -8.44
CA ILE A 123 17.28 2.12 -7.76
C ILE A 123 18.77 2.05 -7.43
N SER A 124 19.19 0.93 -6.86
CA SER A 124 20.60 0.64 -6.57
C SER A 124 20.82 -0.87 -6.57
N ALA A 125 21.98 -1.30 -7.05
CA ALA A 125 22.38 -2.70 -7.03
C ALA A 125 23.88 -2.78 -6.73
N ASP A 126 24.20 -3.31 -5.57
CA ASP A 126 25.55 -3.72 -5.19
C ASP A 126 25.60 -5.25 -5.03
N PRO A 127 26.80 -5.86 -4.90
CA PRO A 127 26.93 -7.33 -4.86
C PRO A 127 26.22 -8.04 -3.69
N GLN A 128 25.87 -7.31 -2.62
CA GLN A 128 25.26 -7.84 -1.39
C GLN A 128 23.88 -7.25 -1.09
N ARG A 129 23.51 -6.13 -1.70
CA ARG A 129 22.24 -5.45 -1.47
C ARG A 129 21.73 -4.82 -2.77
N ALA A 130 20.44 -4.96 -3.01
CA ALA A 130 19.78 -4.33 -4.13
C ALA A 130 18.45 -3.73 -3.71
N VAL A 131 18.11 -2.61 -4.33
CA VAL A 131 16.84 -1.90 -4.14
C VAL A 131 16.20 -1.74 -5.51
N ILE A 132 14.99 -2.26 -5.65
CA ILE A 132 14.19 -2.17 -6.87
C ILE A 132 12.86 -1.49 -6.58
N ALA A 133 12.29 -0.91 -7.62
CA ALA A 133 11.00 -0.28 -7.63
C ALA A 133 10.08 -0.94 -8.65
N LEU A 134 8.81 -1.07 -8.29
CA LEU A 134 7.69 -1.21 -9.22
C LEU A 134 6.90 0.10 -9.13
N GLU A 135 6.94 0.91 -10.19
CA GLU A 135 6.39 2.26 -10.18
C GLU A 135 5.49 2.50 -11.39
N VAL A 136 4.49 3.36 -11.24
CA VAL A 136 3.75 3.87 -12.40
C VAL A 136 4.47 5.13 -12.89
N PRO A 137 4.94 5.19 -14.15
CA PRO A 137 5.61 6.36 -14.70
C PRO A 137 4.80 7.64 -14.51
N ASP A 138 5.49 8.76 -14.30
CA ASP A 138 4.90 10.09 -14.08
C ASP A 138 4.00 10.19 -12.83
N THR A 139 4.14 9.25 -11.89
CA THR A 139 3.48 9.29 -10.59
C THR A 139 4.48 9.13 -9.45
N ASP A 140 4.09 9.61 -8.28
CA ASP A 140 4.85 9.39 -7.03
C ASP A 140 4.54 8.01 -6.39
N ALA A 141 3.78 7.16 -7.08
CA ALA A 141 3.39 5.84 -6.58
C ALA A 141 4.47 4.80 -6.91
N GLN A 142 5.10 4.25 -5.86
CA GLN A 142 6.19 3.30 -6.00
C GLN A 142 6.17 2.24 -4.89
N LEU A 143 6.18 0.97 -5.28
CA LEU A 143 6.46 -0.15 -4.40
C LEU A 143 7.97 -0.41 -4.41
N THR A 144 8.64 -0.26 -3.27
CA THR A 144 10.09 -0.47 -3.18
C THR A 144 10.41 -1.75 -2.43
N TYR A 145 11.31 -2.56 -2.98
CA TYR A 145 11.74 -3.82 -2.39
C TYR A 145 13.26 -3.81 -2.22
N THR A 146 13.73 -4.14 -1.02
CA THR A 146 15.17 -4.33 -0.75
C THR A 146 15.47 -5.81 -0.59
N PHE A 147 16.48 -6.26 -1.31
CA PHE A 147 17.01 -7.61 -1.23
C PHE A 147 18.43 -7.59 -0.65
N ARG A 148 18.76 -8.58 0.17
CA ARG A 148 20.13 -8.91 0.57
C ARG A 148 20.58 -10.17 -0.19
N ARG A 149 21.84 -10.24 -0.57
CA ARG A 149 22.45 -11.44 -1.16
C ARG A 149 23.47 -12.06 -0.21
N ASP A 150 23.11 -13.24 0.29
CA ASP A 150 24.05 -14.14 0.96
C ASP A 150 24.45 -15.25 -0.04
N ARG A 151 23.79 -16.42 0.02
CA ARG A 151 23.93 -17.49 -0.98
C ARG A 151 22.93 -17.38 -2.15
N CYS A 152 21.87 -16.63 -1.93
CA CYS A 152 20.85 -16.26 -2.90
C CYS A 152 20.26 -14.91 -2.47
N TRP A 153 19.54 -14.25 -3.36
CA TRP A 153 18.79 -13.04 -3.00
C TRP A 153 17.66 -13.39 -2.01
N THR A 154 17.45 -12.53 -1.03
CA THR A 154 16.42 -12.67 0.00
C THR A 154 15.81 -11.31 0.26
N LEU A 155 14.48 -11.22 0.24
CA LEU A 155 13.77 -9.99 0.54
C LEU A 155 13.89 -9.65 2.02
N ILE A 156 14.33 -8.43 2.33
CA ILE A 156 14.54 -7.94 3.70
C ILE A 156 13.72 -6.70 4.03
N LYS A 157 13.23 -5.96 3.03
CA LYS A 157 12.42 -4.75 3.25
C LYS A 157 11.41 -4.52 2.15
N ILE A 158 10.22 -4.07 2.54
CA ILE A 158 9.13 -3.64 1.65
C ILE A 158 8.74 -2.22 2.06
N VAL A 159 8.70 -1.30 1.10
CA VAL A 159 8.11 0.02 1.29
C VAL A 159 6.93 0.14 0.34
N ASP A 160 5.73 0.22 0.90
CA ASP A 160 4.50 0.42 0.13
C ASP A 160 3.76 1.66 0.66
N PRO A 161 3.62 2.72 -0.17
CA PRO A 161 2.84 3.91 0.17
C PRO A 161 1.38 3.61 0.50
N ALA A 162 0.85 2.45 0.09
CA ALA A 162 -0.51 2.00 0.33
C ALA A 162 -0.71 1.23 1.65
N PHE A 163 0.34 0.91 2.44
CA PHE A 163 0.16 0.25 3.75
C PHE A 163 -0.70 1.07 4.74
N GLY A 164 -0.92 2.37 4.49
CA GLY A 164 -1.86 3.21 5.22
C GLY A 164 -3.34 3.13 4.76
N LYS A 165 -3.71 2.20 3.87
CA LYS A 165 -5.12 2.04 3.41
C LYS A 165 -5.80 0.74 3.83
N ALA A 166 -5.06 -0.29 4.25
CA ALA A 166 -5.56 -1.47 4.96
C ALA A 166 -4.38 -2.37 5.33
N PHE A 167 -4.29 -2.82 6.59
CA PHE A 167 -3.43 -3.94 6.95
C PHE A 167 -3.90 -5.19 6.18
N PRO A 168 -2.99 -5.96 5.54
CA PRO A 168 -3.37 -7.25 5.00
C PRO A 168 -3.64 -8.19 6.20
N GLY A 169 -4.91 -8.45 6.48
CA GLY A 169 -5.34 -9.38 7.54
C GLY A 169 -6.55 -8.93 8.37
N GLU A 170 -6.95 -7.65 8.31
CA GLU A 170 -8.20 -7.19 8.93
C GLU A 170 -9.32 -7.27 7.88
N ALA A 171 -10.33 -8.12 8.11
CA ALA A 171 -11.57 -8.05 7.35
C ALA A 171 -12.14 -6.62 7.52
N PRO A 172 -12.67 -5.98 6.47
CA PRO A 172 -13.28 -4.67 6.63
C PRO A 172 -14.39 -4.81 7.67
N ALA A 173 -14.24 -4.10 8.80
CA ALA A 173 -15.35 -3.91 9.71
C ALA A 173 -16.46 -3.27 8.88
N ALA A 174 -17.48 -4.09 8.57
CA ALA A 174 -18.60 -3.68 7.77
C ALA A 174 -19.12 -2.37 8.35
N ALA A 175 -19.02 -1.30 7.56
CA ALA A 175 -19.72 -0.06 7.82
C ALA A 175 -21.21 -0.43 7.91
N ARG A 176 -21.69 -0.64 9.13
CA ARG A 176 -23.12 -0.68 9.40
C ARG A 176 -23.60 0.75 9.16
N ALA A 177 -24.10 0.97 7.94
CA ALA A 177 -24.95 2.11 7.67
C ALA A 177 -26.09 2.11 8.71
N PRO A 178 -26.42 3.24 9.34
CA PRO A 178 -27.71 3.36 9.99
C PRO A 178 -28.77 3.31 8.89
N ALA A 179 -29.42 2.16 8.75
CA ALA A 179 -30.68 2.03 8.05
C ALA A 179 -31.73 2.80 8.86
N ASN A 180 -31.89 4.09 8.54
CA ASN A 180 -33.11 4.91 8.67
C ASN A 180 -32.73 6.39 8.54
N ALA A 181 -32.60 6.87 7.29
CA ALA A 181 -32.75 8.28 6.98
C ALA A 181 -34.14 8.47 6.34
N PRO A 182 -35.04 9.30 6.89
CA PRO A 182 -36.30 9.60 6.23
C PRO A 182 -36.02 10.41 4.95
N ALA A 183 -36.52 9.93 3.81
CA ALA A 183 -36.32 10.49 2.47
C ALA A 183 -37.11 11.79 2.21
N ASN A 184 -37.46 12.57 3.23
CA ASN A 184 -38.17 13.84 3.09
C ASN A 184 -37.65 14.85 4.12
N ALA A 185 -36.60 15.58 3.78
CA ALA A 185 -36.23 16.81 4.49
C ALA A 185 -36.94 17.99 3.80
N PRO A 186 -37.73 18.81 4.51
CA PRO A 186 -38.30 20.03 3.93
C PRO A 186 -37.20 21.08 3.70
N ALA A 187 -37.39 21.93 2.68
CA ALA A 187 -36.50 23.05 2.38
C ALA A 187 -36.31 23.99 3.60
N PRO A 188 -35.12 24.60 3.77
CA PRO A 188 -34.82 25.42 4.93
C PRO A 188 -35.72 26.66 4.98
N ARG A 189 -36.22 26.97 6.19
CA ARG A 189 -37.00 28.19 6.47
C ARG A 189 -36.06 29.31 6.89
N ALA A 190 -36.44 30.54 6.59
CA ALA A 190 -35.62 31.76 6.73
C ALA A 190 -35.30 32.19 8.18
N ASP A 191 -35.56 31.36 9.19
CA ASP A 191 -35.36 31.65 10.61
C ASP A 191 -34.64 30.48 11.35
N GLU A 192 -33.61 29.88 10.73
CA GLU A 192 -32.77 28.85 11.39
C GLU A 192 -31.64 29.49 12.21
N PRO A 193 -31.29 28.94 13.41
CA PRO A 193 -30.10 29.36 14.13
C PRO A 193 -28.89 29.14 13.21
N ALA A 194 -28.09 30.19 13.00
CA ALA A 194 -26.92 30.12 12.14
C ALA A 194 -26.05 28.93 12.55
N THR A 195 -25.76 28.04 11.61
CA THR A 195 -24.69 27.05 11.74
C THR A 195 -23.46 27.78 12.32
N PRO A 196 -22.78 27.22 13.34
CA PRO A 196 -21.46 27.71 13.72
C PRO A 196 -20.62 27.82 12.45
N LYS A 197 -20.16 29.02 12.12
CA LYS A 197 -19.50 29.31 10.84
C LYS A 197 -18.39 28.28 10.61
N GLY A 198 -18.46 27.54 9.51
CA GLY A 198 -17.47 26.55 9.12
C GLY A 198 -17.84 25.08 9.39
N LEU A 199 -18.78 24.75 10.28
CA LEU A 199 -19.13 23.34 10.54
C LEU A 199 -20.39 22.90 9.78
N SER A 200 -20.56 21.59 9.60
CA SER A 200 -21.62 21.03 8.76
C SER A 200 -23.02 21.19 9.36
N ALA A 201 -24.04 21.25 8.49
CA ALA A 201 -25.45 21.19 8.94
C ALA A 201 -25.76 19.87 9.69
N THR A 202 -25.09 18.78 9.33
CA THR A 202 -25.19 17.50 10.05
C THR A 202 -24.69 17.61 11.49
N PHE A 203 -23.64 18.40 11.73
CA PHE A 203 -23.17 18.69 13.08
C PHE A 203 -24.17 19.52 13.88
N ALA A 204 -24.71 20.61 13.30
CA ALA A 204 -25.73 21.42 13.97
C ALA A 204 -26.93 20.55 14.41
N ALA A 205 -27.49 19.75 13.51
CA ALA A 205 -28.57 18.82 13.82
C ALA A 205 -28.18 17.72 14.83
N CYS A 206 -26.89 17.38 14.95
CA CYS A 206 -26.39 16.47 15.97
C CYS A 206 -26.35 17.14 17.34
N MET A 207 -25.80 18.35 17.41
CA MET A 207 -25.71 19.15 18.64
C MET A 207 -27.09 19.49 19.22
N ASP A 208 -28.06 19.80 18.37
CA ASP A 208 -29.45 20.05 18.79
C ASP A 208 -30.07 18.82 19.48
N ARG A 209 -29.84 17.62 18.93
CA ARG A 209 -30.32 16.36 19.52
C ARG A 209 -29.56 15.97 20.78
N ALA A 210 -28.26 16.26 20.83
CA ALA A 210 -27.42 15.98 21.99
C ALA A 210 -27.82 16.83 23.21
N GLY A 211 -28.27 18.07 22.99
CA GLY A 211 -28.63 19.00 24.05
C GLY A 211 -27.44 19.29 24.97
N SER A 212 -27.64 19.20 26.29
CA SER A 212 -26.59 19.41 27.30
C SER A 212 -25.83 18.13 27.68
N GLN A 213 -26.10 17.00 27.02
CA GLN A 213 -25.48 15.72 27.36
C GLN A 213 -24.05 15.64 26.83
N GLN A 214 -23.07 15.42 27.70
CA GLN A 214 -21.66 15.47 27.33
C GLN A 214 -21.22 14.36 26.36
N ILE A 215 -21.64 13.10 26.60
CA ILE A 215 -21.24 11.97 25.75
C ILE A 215 -21.78 12.13 24.31
N PRO A 216 -23.09 12.41 24.09
CA PRO A 216 -23.60 12.69 22.75
C PRO A 216 -22.93 13.89 22.06
N ARG A 217 -22.60 14.96 22.81
CA ARG A 217 -21.86 16.10 22.24
C ARG A 217 -20.45 15.70 21.79
N ALA A 218 -19.75 14.88 22.58
CA ALA A 218 -18.44 14.34 22.20
C ALA A 218 -18.52 13.52 20.90
N GLU A 219 -19.54 12.67 20.76
CA GLU A 219 -19.78 11.90 19.54
C GLU A 219 -20.06 12.81 18.33
N CYS A 220 -20.86 13.85 18.51
CA CYS A 220 -21.12 14.84 17.46
C CYS A 220 -19.84 15.54 16.99
N LEU A 221 -19.00 15.98 17.93
CA LEU A 221 -17.73 16.65 17.66
C LEU A 221 -16.73 15.71 16.97
N SER A 222 -16.57 14.48 17.47
CA SER A 222 -15.69 13.49 16.83
C SER A 222 -16.14 13.15 15.41
N ALA A 223 -17.45 13.00 15.18
CA ALA A 223 -17.99 12.74 13.86
C ALA A 223 -17.83 13.95 12.92
N GLU A 224 -17.90 15.18 13.45
CA GLU A 224 -17.67 16.39 12.66
C GLU A 224 -16.22 16.56 12.28
N ARG A 225 -15.29 16.38 13.22
CA ARG A 225 -13.85 16.37 12.94
C ARG A 225 -13.52 15.39 11.81
N ALA A 226 -14.06 14.17 11.87
CA ALA A 226 -13.86 13.17 10.82
C ALA A 226 -14.43 13.60 9.46
N ARG A 227 -15.58 14.27 9.42
CA ARG A 227 -16.16 14.82 8.18
C ARG A 227 -15.29 15.91 7.59
N GLN A 228 -14.79 16.83 8.41
CA GLN A 228 -13.95 17.92 7.95
C GLN A 228 -12.58 17.42 7.48
N ASP A 229 -12.00 16.42 8.15
CA ASP A 229 -10.75 15.79 7.69
C ASP A 229 -10.93 15.09 6.33
N ALA A 230 -12.01 14.32 6.17
CA ALA A 230 -12.33 13.69 4.89
C ALA A 230 -12.54 14.73 3.77
N ARG A 231 -13.21 15.85 4.08
CA ARG A 231 -13.40 16.97 3.15
C ARG A 231 -12.05 17.59 2.75
N LEU A 232 -11.21 17.94 3.72
CA LEU A 232 -9.89 18.52 3.49
C LEU A 232 -9.03 17.61 2.61
N ASN A 233 -8.96 16.31 2.95
CA ASN A 233 -8.16 15.33 2.23
C ASN A 233 -8.63 15.12 0.79
N ARG A 234 -9.94 15.15 0.55
CA ARG A 234 -10.52 15.08 -0.80
C ARG A 234 -10.12 16.30 -1.62
N VAL A 235 -10.37 17.51 -1.11
CA VAL A 235 -10.08 18.77 -1.83
C VAL A 235 -8.59 18.94 -2.08
N TYR A 236 -7.74 18.60 -1.10
CA TYR A 236 -6.29 18.63 -1.27
C TYR A 236 -5.83 17.74 -2.43
N LYS A 237 -6.34 16.51 -2.52
CA LYS A 237 -6.02 15.57 -3.62
C LYS A 237 -6.48 16.11 -4.98
N GLU A 238 -7.68 16.68 -5.05
CA GLU A 238 -8.19 17.32 -6.27
C GLU A 238 -7.28 18.50 -6.70
N LEU A 239 -6.88 19.36 -5.75
CA LEU A 239 -6.03 20.52 -6.00
C LEU A 239 -4.62 20.15 -6.47
N ILE A 240 -3.93 19.25 -5.78
CA ILE A 240 -2.57 18.86 -6.22
C ILE A 240 -2.62 18.12 -7.57
N GLY A 241 -3.70 17.39 -7.84
CA GLY A 241 -3.93 16.71 -9.12
C GLY A 241 -4.18 17.67 -10.29
N SER A 242 -4.76 18.85 -10.04
CA SER A 242 -5.00 19.87 -11.08
C SER A 242 -3.79 20.75 -11.36
N LEU A 243 -2.79 20.78 -10.47
CA LEU A 243 -1.64 21.68 -10.56
C LEU A 243 -0.39 21.01 -11.15
N GLN A 244 0.42 21.79 -11.85
CA GLN A 244 1.79 21.44 -12.28
C GLN A 244 2.84 22.15 -11.41
N SER A 245 4.09 21.72 -11.46
CA SER A 245 5.22 22.45 -10.86
C SER A 245 5.38 23.85 -11.45
N PRO A 246 5.80 24.86 -10.65
CA PRO A 246 6.16 24.78 -9.23
C PRO A 246 4.96 24.95 -8.27
N ARG A 247 3.75 25.23 -8.79
CA ARG A 247 2.56 25.50 -7.95
C ARG A 247 2.16 24.30 -7.09
N ARG A 248 2.29 23.09 -7.64
CA ARG A 248 2.06 21.85 -6.89
C ARG A 248 3.00 21.75 -5.67
N GLU A 249 4.28 22.00 -5.86
CA GLU A 249 5.28 21.94 -4.78
C GLU A 249 4.98 22.98 -3.69
N GLN A 250 4.64 24.21 -4.08
CA GLN A 250 4.30 25.28 -3.15
C GLN A 250 3.07 24.95 -2.29
N ILE A 251 2.01 24.37 -2.86
CA ILE A 251 0.82 24.02 -2.07
C ILE A 251 1.08 22.81 -1.16
N VAL A 252 1.92 21.86 -1.57
CA VAL A 252 2.36 20.74 -0.74
C VAL A 252 3.13 21.26 0.48
N GLU A 253 4.08 22.17 0.27
CA GLU A 253 4.83 22.81 1.36
C GLU A 253 3.92 23.60 2.30
N ALA A 254 3.00 24.40 1.74
CA ALA A 254 2.04 25.15 2.53
C ALA A 254 1.10 24.25 3.35
N GLN A 255 0.72 23.08 2.82
CA GLN A 255 -0.08 22.09 3.54
C GLN A 255 0.71 21.45 4.69
N ARG A 256 1.98 21.11 4.45
CA ARG A 256 2.87 20.59 5.49
C ARG A 256 3.07 21.60 6.61
N ALA A 257 3.35 22.86 6.28
CA ALA A 257 3.50 23.93 7.27
C ALA A 257 2.24 24.12 8.12
N TRP A 258 1.05 24.02 7.51
CA TRP A 258 -0.21 24.07 8.24
C TRP A 258 -0.37 22.90 9.22
N LEU A 259 0.03 21.67 8.85
CA LEU A 259 0.01 20.54 9.80
C LEU A 259 0.94 20.75 11.00
N GLN A 260 2.09 21.42 10.81
CA GLN A 260 2.95 21.78 11.94
C GLN A 260 2.28 22.80 12.85
N LEU A 261 1.63 23.81 12.26
CA LEU A 261 0.85 24.79 13.01
C LEU A 261 -0.24 24.09 13.83
N GLN A 262 -1.02 23.19 13.23
CA GLN A 262 -2.05 22.40 13.93
C GLN A 262 -1.47 21.65 15.14
N GLN A 263 -0.31 21.00 14.98
CA GLN A 263 0.32 20.27 16.08
C GLN A 263 0.74 21.19 17.22
N LYS A 264 1.32 22.36 16.89
CA LYS A 264 1.80 23.33 17.89
C LYS A 264 0.65 24.03 18.59
N ASP A 265 -0.37 24.42 17.83
CA ASP A 265 -1.59 25.03 18.36
C ASP A 265 -2.34 24.02 19.22
N GLY A 266 -2.52 22.77 18.78
CA GLY A 266 -3.17 21.73 19.57
C GLY A 266 -2.45 21.41 20.89
N ALA A 267 -1.12 21.43 20.91
CA ALA A 267 -0.34 21.27 22.14
C ALA A 267 -0.55 22.46 23.10
N PHE A 268 -0.59 23.68 22.56
CA PHE A 268 -0.91 24.88 23.34
C PHE A 268 -2.35 24.85 23.85
N GLU A 269 -3.34 24.55 23.01
CA GLU A 269 -4.75 24.44 23.37
C GLU A 269 -4.98 23.39 24.44
N THR A 270 -4.34 22.23 24.33
CA THR A 270 -4.37 21.19 25.39
C THR A 270 -3.92 21.79 26.73
N SER A 271 -2.84 22.56 26.76
CA SER A 271 -2.36 23.22 28.00
C SER A 271 -3.33 24.29 28.53
N VAL A 272 -4.09 24.95 27.65
CA VAL A 272 -5.10 25.95 28.01
C VAL A 272 -6.36 25.28 28.56
N PHE A 273 -6.75 24.14 28.00
CA PHE A 273 -8.01 23.46 28.30
C PHE A 273 -7.90 22.37 29.37
N GLU A 274 -6.71 21.83 29.64
CA GLU A 274 -6.47 20.83 30.71
C GLU A 274 -7.07 21.24 32.07
N PRO A 275 -6.95 22.51 32.54
CA PRO A 275 -7.54 22.92 33.82
C PRO A 275 -9.08 22.87 33.86
N LEU A 276 -9.75 22.81 32.70
CA LEU A 276 -11.21 22.78 32.58
C LEU A 276 -11.78 21.35 32.59
N GLY A 277 -10.92 20.32 32.62
CA GLY A 277 -11.33 18.92 32.61
C GLY A 277 -12.16 18.56 31.37
N THR A 278 -13.23 17.80 31.55
CA THR A 278 -14.05 17.25 30.45
C THR A 278 -14.69 18.31 29.54
N MET A 279 -14.94 19.53 30.04
CA MET A 279 -15.39 20.63 29.18
C MET A 279 -14.26 21.14 28.28
N GLY A 280 -13.04 21.17 28.80
CA GLY A 280 -11.84 21.49 28.03
C GLY A 280 -11.61 20.48 26.90
N ASP A 281 -11.80 19.19 27.16
CA ASP A 281 -11.66 18.14 26.13
C ASP A 281 -12.60 18.36 24.94
N LEU A 282 -13.87 18.72 25.20
CA LEU A 282 -14.84 19.04 24.16
C LEU A 282 -14.44 20.29 23.38
N GLN A 283 -13.94 21.31 24.08
CA GLN A 283 -13.50 22.57 23.46
C GLN A 283 -12.28 22.35 22.54
N SER A 284 -11.34 21.50 22.95
CA SER A 284 -10.19 21.10 22.13
C SER A 284 -10.63 20.43 20.83
N VAL A 285 -11.56 19.47 20.89
CA VAL A 285 -12.05 18.77 19.68
C VAL A 285 -12.83 19.71 18.76
N GLU A 286 -13.60 20.64 19.32
CA GLU A 286 -14.30 21.67 18.55
C GLU A 286 -13.33 22.62 17.83
N SER A 287 -12.30 23.10 18.53
CA SER A 287 -11.27 23.98 17.95
C SER A 287 -10.56 23.28 16.79
N GLU A 288 -10.19 22.01 16.98
CA GLU A 288 -9.56 21.21 15.94
C GLU A 288 -10.47 21.04 14.70
N ALA A 289 -11.75 20.72 14.92
CA ALA A 289 -12.72 20.57 13.82
C ALA A 289 -12.90 21.88 13.02
N LEU A 290 -12.94 23.03 13.71
CA LEU A 290 -13.00 24.35 13.07
C LEU A 290 -11.74 24.63 12.24
N SER A 291 -10.56 24.38 12.80
CA SER A 291 -9.30 24.65 12.12
C SER A 291 -9.13 23.81 10.83
N ILE A 292 -9.54 22.53 10.88
CA ILE A 292 -9.59 21.66 9.70
C ILE A 292 -10.57 22.21 8.66
N SER A 293 -11.75 22.68 9.10
CA SER A 293 -12.74 23.25 8.19
C SER A 293 -12.24 24.52 7.49
N GLU A 294 -11.65 25.46 8.22
CA GLU A 294 -11.07 26.69 7.64
C GLU A 294 -10.00 26.39 6.59
N ARG A 295 -9.20 25.33 6.83
CA ARG A 295 -8.23 24.89 5.85
C ARG A 295 -8.90 24.29 4.63
N ALA A 296 -9.92 23.46 4.80
CA ALA A 296 -10.69 22.92 3.69
C ALA A 296 -11.29 24.03 2.82
N ASP A 297 -11.92 25.05 3.44
CA ASP A 297 -12.47 26.22 2.74
C ASP A 297 -11.40 26.94 1.90
N ARG A 298 -10.19 27.10 2.46
CA ARG A 298 -9.07 27.74 1.77
C ARG A 298 -8.60 26.92 0.57
N LEU A 299 -8.49 25.59 0.71
CA LEU A 299 -8.09 24.71 -0.38
C LEU A 299 -9.15 24.66 -1.50
N GLU A 300 -10.44 24.68 -1.14
CA GLU A 300 -11.53 24.74 -2.12
C GLU A 300 -11.44 26.03 -2.95
N LYS A 301 -11.17 27.17 -2.29
CA LYS A 301 -10.94 28.43 -2.98
C LYS A 301 -9.76 28.35 -3.95
N TYR A 302 -8.65 27.73 -3.57
CA TYR A 302 -7.51 27.54 -4.46
C TYR A 302 -7.83 26.61 -5.64
N LEU A 303 -8.60 25.56 -5.40
CA LEU A 303 -9.06 24.65 -6.45
C LEU A 303 -9.93 25.36 -7.47
N GLU A 304 -10.87 26.21 -7.03
CA GLU A 304 -11.66 27.02 -7.95
C GLU A 304 -10.80 28.01 -8.75
N LEU A 305 -9.84 28.68 -8.09
CA LEU A 305 -8.92 29.59 -8.78
C LEU A 305 -7.98 28.87 -9.75
N SER A 306 -7.70 27.58 -9.54
CA SER A 306 -6.85 26.79 -10.44
C SER A 306 -7.54 26.42 -11.77
N LYS A 307 -8.87 26.56 -11.84
CA LYS A 307 -9.68 26.27 -13.03
C LYS A 307 -9.86 27.48 -13.96
N LEU A 308 -9.44 28.67 -13.51
CA LEU A 308 -9.44 29.92 -14.28
C LEU A 308 -8.20 30.03 -15.17
#